data_AF-A0A432FI50-F1
#
_entry.id   AF-A0A432FI50-F1
#
_cell.length_a   1.000
_cell.length_b   1.000
_cell.length_c   1.000
_cell.angle_alpha   90.00
_cell.angle_beta   90.00
_cell.angle_gamma   90.00
#
_symmetry.space_group_name_H-M   'P 1'
#
loop_
_entity.id
_entity.type
_entity.pdbx_description
1 polymer ?
#
loop_
_entity_poly.entity_id
_entity_poly.type
_entity_poly.pdbx_seq_one_letter_code
_entity_poly.pdbx_strand_id
1 'polypeptide(L)'
;MRSLDVDCKISAYCTINASEDINKVRTAVSNVLTDMDEKITGDSLVANSNNYESLTEIYETMRTRKTKSAYRRHLMRNMTEDSTWFYLNKQAAFANVIALCDEADESPLGP
;
A
#
# COMPACT_ATOMS: atom_id res chain seq x y z
N MET A 1 14.60 6.94 -18.38
CA MET A 1 14.45 7.03 -16.91
C MET A 1 15.78 6.62 -16.31
N ARG A 2 16.38 7.41 -15.41
CA ARG A 2 17.60 6.97 -14.68
C ARG A 2 17.18 5.81 -13.79
N SER A 3 17.83 4.65 -13.88
CA SER A 3 17.62 3.63 -12.85
C SER A 3 18.16 4.20 -11.54
N LEU A 4 17.27 4.30 -10.56
CA LEU A 4 17.66 4.60 -9.19
C LEU A 4 18.11 3.27 -8.61
N ASP A 5 19.41 3.12 -8.37
CA ASP A 5 19.97 1.99 -7.63
C ASP A 5 19.72 2.26 -6.15
N VAL A 6 18.48 2.02 -5.73
CA VAL A 6 18.00 2.28 -4.38
C VAL A 6 17.59 0.94 -3.80
N ASP A 7 18.28 0.54 -2.74
CA ASP A 7 17.88 -0.57 -1.89
C ASP A 7 16.66 -0.13 -1.08
N CYS A 8 15.46 -0.39 -1.61
CA CYS A 8 14.19 -0.03 -0.98
C CYS A 8 13.32 -1.28 -0.90
N LYS A 9 13.13 -1.75 0.33
CA LYS A 9 12.16 -2.78 0.65
C LYS A 9 10.79 -2.13 0.88
N ILE A 10 9.78 -2.65 0.20
CA ILE A 10 8.38 -2.25 0.36
C ILE A 10 7.62 -3.41 1.00
N SER A 11 6.81 -3.10 2.00
CA SER A 11 5.96 -4.08 2.66
C SER A 11 4.53 -3.57 2.78
N ALA A 12 3.55 -4.39 2.40
CA ALA A 12 2.13 -4.15 2.70
C ALA A 12 1.65 -5.13 3.77
N TYR A 13 0.82 -4.61 4.67
CA TYR A 13 0.23 -5.34 5.78
C TYR A 13 -1.28 -5.18 5.68
N CYS A 14 -1.99 -6.29 5.71
CA CYS A 14 -3.44 -6.29 5.57
C CYS A 14 -4.06 -7.31 6.52
N THR A 15 -5.12 -6.90 7.22
CA THR A 15 -5.95 -7.84 7.98
C THR A 15 -6.96 -8.51 7.04
N ILE A 16 -7.16 -9.81 7.22
CA ILE A 16 -8.13 -10.67 6.57
C ILE A 16 -9.23 -10.97 7.60
N ASN A 17 -10.32 -10.21 7.54
CA ASN A 17 -11.44 -10.44 8.45
C ASN A 17 -12.15 -11.75 8.10
N ALA A 18 -12.82 -12.37 9.08
CA ALA A 18 -13.54 -13.64 8.90
C ALA A 18 -14.63 -13.58 7.81
N SER A 19 -15.14 -12.40 7.49
CA SER A 19 -16.13 -12.16 6.43
C SER A 19 -15.51 -11.91 5.05
N GLU A 20 -14.18 -11.84 4.93
CA GLU A 20 -13.48 -11.55 3.68
C GLU A 20 -13.00 -12.81 2.97
N ASP A 21 -12.90 -12.72 1.65
CA ASP A 21 -12.27 -13.74 0.82
C ASP A 21 -10.78 -13.44 0.68
N ILE A 22 -9.94 -14.39 1.10
CA ILE A 22 -8.47 -14.29 1.05
C ILE A 22 -7.98 -13.92 -0.36
N ASN A 23 -8.57 -14.50 -1.41
CA ASN A 23 -8.14 -14.22 -2.78
C ASN A 23 -8.49 -12.80 -3.21
N LYS A 24 -9.59 -12.23 -2.72
CA LYS A 24 -9.90 -10.82 -2.99
C LYS A 24 -8.95 -9.87 -2.27
N VAL A 25 -8.55 -10.20 -1.04
CA VAL A 25 -7.52 -9.45 -0.32
C VAL A 25 -6.18 -9.52 -1.06
N ARG A 26 -5.77 -10.70 -1.52
CA ARG A 26 -4.58 -10.86 -2.37
C ARG A 26 -4.64 -10.00 -3.63
N THR A 27 -5.77 -10.02 -4.34
CA THR A 27 -5.99 -9.18 -5.51
C THR A 27 -5.87 -7.69 -5.18
N ALA A 28 -6.42 -7.24 -4.05
CA ALA A 28 -6.28 -5.85 -3.61
C ALA A 28 -4.81 -5.46 -3.42
N VAL A 29 -4.02 -6.32 -2.78
CA VAL A 29 -2.59 -6.05 -2.56
C VAL A 29 -1.80 -6.12 -3.86
N SER A 30 -2.07 -7.08 -4.75
CA SER A 30 -1.38 -7.21 -6.04
C SER A 30 -1.69 -6.06 -7.01
N ASN A 31 -2.83 -5.40 -6.86
CA ASN A 31 -3.18 -4.20 -7.61
C ASN A 31 -2.38 -2.96 -7.18
N VAL A 32 -1.68 -3.03 -6.05
CA VAL A 32 -0.87 -1.94 -5.50
C VAL A 32 0.62 -2.28 -5.56
N LEU A 33 0.98 -3.52 -5.23
CA LEU A 33 2.35 -4.01 -5.15
C LEU A 33 2.63 -5.02 -6.27
N THR A 34 3.59 -4.67 -7.13
CA THR A 34 4.11 -5.51 -8.21
C THR A 34 5.28 -6.36 -7.71
N ASP A 35 5.46 -7.53 -8.33
CA ASP A 35 6.56 -8.48 -8.04
C ASP A 35 6.75 -8.76 -6.54
N MET A 36 5.65 -9.14 -5.88
CA MET A 36 5.61 -9.32 -4.43
C MET A 36 5.66 -10.79 -4.00
N ASP A 37 6.33 -11.04 -2.89
CA ASP A 37 6.27 -12.29 -2.12
C ASP A 37 5.30 -12.13 -0.94
N GLU A 38 4.24 -12.95 -0.91
CA GLU A 38 3.23 -12.91 0.15
C GLU A 38 3.41 -14.02 1.20
N LYS A 39 3.02 -13.70 2.43
CA LYS A 39 2.92 -14.64 3.55
C LYS A 39 1.63 -14.37 4.32
N ILE A 40 0.86 -15.43 4.54
CA ILE A 40 -0.34 -15.38 5.39
C ILE A 40 -0.01 -16.03 6.74
N THR A 41 -0.33 -15.34 7.84
CA THR A 41 -0.18 -15.84 9.20
C THR A 41 -1.44 -15.49 10.00
N GLY A 42 -2.25 -16.49 10.32
CA GLY A 42 -3.55 -16.26 10.97
C GLY A 42 -4.48 -15.44 10.08
N ASP A 43 -4.91 -14.29 10.59
CA ASP A 43 -5.76 -13.31 9.92
C ASP A 43 -4.97 -12.20 9.22
N SER A 44 -3.66 -12.36 9.05
CA SER A 44 -2.80 -11.29 8.51
C SER A 44 -2.13 -11.74 7.21
N LEU A 45 -2.18 -10.87 6.20
CA LEU A 45 -1.40 -10.97 4.96
C LEU A 45 -0.28 -9.94 5.00
N VAL A 46 0.94 -10.40 4.76
CA VAL A 46 2.12 -9.54 4.57
C VAL A 46 2.68 -9.79 3.17
N ALA A 47 2.81 -8.76 2.36
CA ALA A 47 3.44 -8.82 1.05
C ALA A 47 4.72 -7.97 1.05
N ASN A 48 5.79 -8.47 0.46
CA ASN A 48 7.07 -7.78 0.35
C ASN A 48 7.48 -7.66 -1.11
N SER A 49 8.01 -6.51 -1.52
CA SER A 49 8.59 -6.31 -2.85
C SER A 49 9.81 -5.40 -2.74
N ASN A 50 10.78 -5.61 -3.63
CA ASN A 50 11.89 -4.67 -3.85
C ASN A 50 11.70 -3.90 -5.18
N ASN A 51 10.56 -4.06 -5.85
CA ASN A 51 10.24 -3.36 -7.08
C ASN A 51 9.64 -1.96 -6.76
N TYR A 52 10.41 -0.91 -7.00
CA TYR A 52 10.01 0.48 -6.77
C TYR A 52 8.97 1.01 -7.78
N GLU A 53 8.63 0.27 -8.83
CA GLU A 53 7.61 0.67 -9.82
C GLU A 53 6.26 0.94 -9.13
N SER A 54 5.90 0.13 -8.12
CA SER A 54 4.70 0.35 -7.30
C SER A 54 4.68 1.73 -6.64
N LEU A 55 5.83 2.20 -6.12
CA LEU A 55 5.95 3.53 -5.52
C LEU A 55 5.80 4.65 -6.57
N THR A 56 6.24 4.39 -7.80
CA THR A 56 6.08 5.33 -8.92
C THR A 56 4.60 5.49 -9.26
N GLU A 57 3.86 4.38 -9.37
CA GLU A 57 2.42 4.40 -9.66
C GLU A 57 1.62 5.07 -8.54
N ILE A 58 1.95 4.77 -7.27
CA ILE A 58 1.35 5.43 -6.11
C ILE A 58 1.61 6.94 -6.18
N TYR A 59 2.87 7.35 -6.41
CA TYR A 59 3.22 8.77 -6.50
C TYR A 59 2.45 9.49 -7.62
N GLU A 60 2.40 8.91 -8.82
CA GLU A 60 1.68 9.51 -9.95
C GLU A 60 0.17 9.58 -9.70
N THR A 61 -0.39 8.60 -9.00
CA THR A 61 -1.79 8.63 -8.57
C THR A 61 -2.05 9.79 -7.61
N MET A 62 -1.21 9.96 -6.58
CA MET A 62 -1.35 11.06 -5.61
C MET A 62 -1.17 12.43 -6.26
N ARG A 63 -0.26 12.52 -7.23
CA ARG A 63 -0.05 13.73 -8.03
C ARG A 63 -1.29 14.07 -8.87
N THR A 64 -1.82 13.09 -9.60
CA THR A 64 -2.97 13.27 -10.49
C THR A 64 -4.25 13.61 -9.72
N ARG A 65 -4.46 12.97 -8.56
CA ARG A 65 -5.64 13.20 -7.69
C ARG A 65 -5.51 14.45 -6.80
N LYS A 66 -4.43 15.22 -6.92
CA LYS A 66 -4.13 16.40 -6.09
C LYS A 66 -4.05 16.10 -4.57
N THR A 67 -3.79 14.86 -4.20
CA THR A 67 -3.62 14.40 -2.81
C THR A 67 -2.15 14.36 -2.37
N LYS A 68 -1.21 14.79 -3.22
CA LYS A 68 0.23 14.86 -2.92
C LYS A 68 0.56 15.55 -1.59
N SER A 69 -0.19 16.57 -1.20
CA SER A 69 0.06 17.27 0.07
C SER A 69 -0.27 16.38 1.28
N ALA A 70 -1.39 15.64 1.25
CA ALA A 70 -1.75 14.66 2.27
C ALA A 70 -0.75 13.51 2.30
N TYR A 71 -0.41 12.95 1.13
CA TYR A 71 0.59 11.91 1.01
C TYR A 71 1.93 12.31 1.64
N ARG A 72 2.45 13.50 1.30
CA ARG A 72 3.69 14.01 1.91
C ARG A 72 3.55 14.21 3.42
N ARG A 73 2.41 14.71 3.90
CA ARG A 73 2.19 14.87 5.36
C ARG A 73 2.27 13.54 6.08
N HIS A 74 1.64 12.49 5.56
CA HIS A 74 1.70 11.14 6.15
C HIS A 74 3.10 10.59 6.16
N LEU A 75 3.82 10.67 5.04
CA LEU A 75 5.22 10.22 4.97
C LEU A 75 6.10 10.94 6.01
N MET A 76 5.94 12.26 6.16
CA MET A 76 6.75 13.01 7.12
C MET A 76 6.32 12.75 8.58
N ARG A 77 5.02 12.58 8.84
CA ARG A 77 4.46 12.29 10.17
C ARG A 77 4.87 10.91 10.68
N ASN A 78 4.94 9.94 9.77
CA ASN A 78 5.17 8.52 10.08
C ASN A 78 6.63 8.09 9.87
N MET A 79 7.51 9.02 9.48
CA MET A 79 8.93 8.75 9.28
C MET A 79 9.57 8.29 10.60
N THR A 80 10.22 7.12 10.57
CA THR A 80 11.02 6.58 11.66
C THR A 80 12.32 6.03 11.10
N GLU A 81 13.44 6.64 11.50
CA GLU A 81 14.78 6.30 11.01
C GLU A 81 14.86 6.33 9.47
N ASP A 82 14.93 5.16 8.83
CA ASP A 82 15.04 4.95 7.38
C ASP A 82 13.73 4.46 6.73
N SER A 83 12.63 4.44 7.49
CA SER A 83 11.33 3.91 7.06
C SER A 83 10.18 4.88 7.25
N THR A 84 9.11 4.70 6.48
CA THR A 84 7.86 5.45 6.62
C THR A 84 6.69 4.58 6.13
N TRP A 85 5.48 4.96 6.49
CA TRP A 85 4.28 4.24 6.09
C TRP A 85 3.08 5.18 5.91
N PHE A 86 2.06 4.70 5.21
CA PHE A 86 0.78 5.37 4.99
C PHE A 86 -0.29 4.30 4.74
N TYR A 87 -1.56 4.67 4.90
CA TYR A 87 -2.67 3.76 4.63
C TYR A 87 -3.21 3.94 3.22
N LEU A 88 -3.62 2.82 2.63
CA LEU A 88 -4.40 2.79 1.40
C LEU A 88 -5.74 2.11 1.67
N ASN A 89 -6.78 2.51 0.96
CA ASN A 89 -8.09 1.89 1.08
C ASN A 89 -8.08 0.52 0.40
N LYS A 90 -8.21 -0.55 1.18
CA LYS A 90 -8.24 -1.94 0.72
C LYS A 90 -9.34 -2.22 -0.30
N GLN A 91 -10.53 -1.65 -0.10
CA GLN A 91 -11.68 -1.87 -1.00
C GLN A 91 -11.48 -1.16 -2.34
N ALA A 92 -10.90 0.05 -2.32
CA ALA A 92 -10.51 0.74 -3.55
C ALA A 92 -9.39 -0.01 -4.27
N ALA A 93 -8.41 -0.54 -3.54
CA ALA A 93 -7.32 -1.32 -4.10
C ALA A 93 -7.85 -2.59 -4.80
N PHE A 94 -8.86 -3.28 -4.24
CA PHE A 94 -9.53 -4.39 -4.92
C PHE A 94 -10.13 -4.00 -6.29
N ALA A 95 -10.66 -2.77 -6.39
CA ALA A 95 -11.17 -2.20 -7.64
C ALA A 95 -10.07 -1.60 -8.55
N ASN A 96 -8.79 -1.89 -8.28
CA ASN A 96 -7.62 -1.35 -8.97
C ASN A 96 -7.52 0.19 -8.88
N VAL A 97 -7.88 0.74 -7.72
CA VAL A 97 -7.87 2.18 -7.43
C VAL A 97 -7.01 2.43 -6.19
N ILE A 98 -5.88 3.13 -6.37
CA ILE A 98 -5.06 3.59 -5.25
C ILE A 98 -5.73 4.82 -4.61
N ALA A 99 -6.17 4.69 -3.36
CA ALA A 99 -6.78 5.77 -2.58
C ALA A 99 -6.12 5.86 -1.20
N LEU A 100 -5.65 7.06 -0.85
CA LEU A 100 -5.01 7.36 0.44
C LEU A 100 -6.07 7.43 1.54
N CYS A 101 -5.76 6.87 2.71
CA CYS A 101 -6.52 7.06 3.94
C CYS A 101 -5.70 7.91 4.92
N ASP A 102 -6.35 8.85 5.60
CA ASP A 102 -5.76 9.63 6.69
C ASP A 102 -5.73 8.82 7.99
N GLU A 103 -6.79 8.05 8.25
CA GLU A 103 -6.92 7.16 9.41
C GLU A 103 -7.41 5.77 8.98
N ALA A 104 -7.17 4.75 9.80
CA ALA A 104 -7.43 3.36 9.42
C ALA A 104 -8.93 3.04 9.20
N ASP A 105 -9.83 3.73 9.91
CA ASP A 105 -11.27 3.54 9.82
C ASP A 105 -11.90 4.12 8.54
N GLU A 106 -11.15 4.88 7.75
CA GLU A 106 -11.56 5.35 6.42
C GLU A 106 -11.54 4.24 5.35
N SER A 107 -10.92 3.09 5.66
CA SER A 107 -11.01 1.87 4.86
C SER A 107 -11.99 0.88 5.51
N PRO A 108 -13.10 0.52 4.84
CA PRO A 108 -14.00 -0.51 5.36
C PRO A 108 -13.25 -1.83 5.58
N LEU A 109 -13.41 -2.40 6.78
CA LEU A 109 -12.73 -3.62 7.23
C LEU A 109 -11.20 -3.47 7.36
N GLY A 110 -10.73 -2.23 7.55
CA GLY A 110 -9.33 -1.88 7.68
C GLY A 110 -8.63 -1.63 6.35
N PRO A 111 -7.53 -0.86 6.35
CA PRO A 111 -6.66 -0.66 5.20
C PRO A 111 -5.81 -1.90 4.88
#